data_AF-A0AA41RRH4-F1
#
_entry.id   AF-A0AA41RRH4-F1
#
_cell.length_a   1.000
_cell.length_b   1.000
_cell.length_c   1.000
_cell.angle_alpha   90.00
_cell.angle_beta   90.00
_cell.angle_gamma   90.00
#
_symmetry.space_group_name_H-M   'P 1'
#
loop_
_entity.id
_entity.type
_entity.pdbx_description
1 polymer ?
#
loop_
_entity_poly.entity_id
_entity_poly.type
_entity_poly.pdbx_seq_one_letter_code
_entity_poly.pdbx_strand_id
1 'polypeptide(L)' 'GWATAPDGPYAWGLCFKEEVSPGSNYCDATNKQWPCVPGKSYKGRGPIQLS' A
#
# COMPACT_ATOMS: atom_id res chain seq x y z
N GLY A 1 -13.52 2.45 -6.75
CA GLY A 1 -14.43 1.40 -7.24
C GLY A 1 -14.18 1.10 -8.70
N TRP A 2 -15.02 0.27 -9.31
CA TRP A 2 -14.97 -0.13 -10.72
C TRP A 2 -16.23 0.37 -11.46
N ALA A 3 -16.26 0.25 -12.80
CA ALA A 3 -17.29 0.87 -13.65
C ALA A 3 -18.74 0.43 -13.32
N THR A 4 -18.93 -0.79 -12.82
CA THR A 4 -20.25 -1.37 -12.48
C THR A 4 -20.46 -1.53 -10.97
N ALA A 5 -19.72 -0.78 -10.16
CA ALA A 5 -19.84 -0.86 -8.70
C ALA A 5 -21.22 -0.35 -8.22
N PRO A 6 -21.85 -1.00 -7.23
CA PRO A 6 -23.04 -0.48 -6.57
C PRO A 6 -22.81 0.97 -6.11
N ASP A 7 -23.79 1.84 -6.31
CA ASP A 7 -23.72 3.28 -5.95
C ASP A 7 -22.60 4.08 -6.66
N GLY A 8 -22.00 3.51 -7.72
CA GLY A 8 -20.99 4.14 -8.56
C GLY A 8 -19.55 3.99 -8.05
N PRO A 9 -18.53 4.28 -8.90
CA PRO A 9 -17.13 3.98 -8.59
C PRO A 9 -16.56 4.77 -7.40
N TYR A 10 -17.15 5.94 -7.09
CA TYR A 10 -16.68 6.84 -6.04
C TYR A 10 -17.19 6.49 -4.63
N ALA A 11 -18.23 5.65 -4.51
CA ALA A 11 -18.73 5.17 -3.22
C ALA A 11 -17.79 4.14 -2.55
N TRP A 12 -16.82 3.62 -3.30
CA TRP A 12 -15.92 2.55 -2.88
C TRP A 12 -14.51 3.06 -2.53
N GLY A 13 -14.43 4.27 -1.98
CA GLY A 13 -13.20 4.77 -1.34
C GLY A 13 -12.85 3.90 -0.12
N LEU A 14 -11.57 3.88 0.26
CA LEU A 14 -11.07 3.10 1.41
C LEU A 14 -11.35 1.59 1.34
N CYS A 15 -11.61 1.04 0.14
CA CYS A 15 -11.90 -0.38 -0.07
C CYS A 15 -10.72 -1.31 0.31
N PHE A 16 -9.48 -0.83 0.18
CA PHE A 16 -8.27 -1.59 0.50
C PHE A 16 -7.49 -0.90 1.63
N LYS A 17 -7.02 -1.71 2.59
CA LYS A 17 -6.20 -1.23 3.72
C LYS A 17 -4.69 -1.36 3.49
N GLU A 18 -4.27 -2.17 2.52
CA GLU A 18 -2.88 -2.40 2.16
C GLU A 18 -2.76 -2.60 0.64
N GLU A 19 -1.57 -2.38 0.10
CA GLU A 19 -1.25 -2.61 -1.30
C GLU A 19 -1.52 -4.06 -1.72
N VAL A 20 -2.17 -4.21 -2.88
CA VAL A 20 -2.49 -5.50 -3.48
C VAL A 20 -1.35 -5.91 -4.41
N SER A 21 -0.82 -7.12 -4.22
CA SER A 21 0.25 -7.71 -5.04
C SER A 21 1.51 -6.83 -5.17
N PRO A 22 2.16 -6.45 -4.05
CA PRO A 22 3.36 -5.62 -4.09
C PRO A 22 4.50 -6.32 -4.83
N GLY A 23 5.13 -5.61 -5.78
CA GLY A 23 6.28 -6.12 -6.55
C GLY A 23 7.62 -6.02 -5.81
N SER A 24 7.64 -5.43 -4.62
CA SER A 24 8.84 -5.19 -3.81
C SER A 24 8.50 -5.24 -2.31
N ASN A 25 9.53 -5.33 -1.46
CA ASN A 25 9.39 -5.10 -0.02
C ASN A 25 9.53 -3.61 0.36
N TYR A 26 9.76 -2.71 -0.61
CA TYR A 26 9.90 -1.27 -0.40
C TYR A 26 10.98 -0.91 0.64
N CYS A 27 12.04 -1.69 0.69
CA CYS A 27 13.21 -1.41 1.51
C CYS A 27 14.30 -0.72 0.68
N ASP A 28 14.65 0.51 1.05
CA ASP A 28 15.91 1.13 0.61
C ASP A 28 17.05 0.70 1.56
N ALA A 29 17.79 -0.32 1.15
CA ALA A 29 18.92 -0.85 1.93
C ALA A 29 20.10 0.14 2.05
N THR A 30 20.10 1.24 1.29
CA THR A 30 21.14 2.27 1.37
C THR A 30 20.87 3.32 2.45
N ASN A 31 19.63 3.38 2.95
CA ASN A 31 19.23 4.35 3.95
C ASN A 31 19.76 4.00 5.35
N LYS A 32 20.69 4.81 5.86
CA LYS A 32 21.33 4.61 7.17
C LYS A 32 20.52 5.18 8.34
N GLN A 33 19.64 6.15 8.08
CA GLN A 33 18.80 6.77 9.12
C GLN A 33 17.60 5.86 9.45
N TRP A 34 17.07 5.17 8.45
CA TRP A 34 15.90 4.29 8.55
C TRP A 34 16.23 2.88 8.05
N PRO A 35 17.10 2.14 8.76
CA PRO A 35 17.50 0.81 8.33
C PRO A 35 16.30 -0.14 8.31
N CYS A 36 16.25 -0.97 7.28
CA CYS A 36 15.18 -1.94 7.14
C CYS A 36 15.26 -3.06 8.18
N VAL A 37 14.12 -3.44 8.73
CA VAL A 37 14.01 -4.57 9.66
C VAL A 37 13.94 -5.87 8.86
N PRO A 38 14.81 -6.87 9.14
CA PRO A 38 14.77 -8.16 8.44
C PRO A 38 13.38 -8.81 8.46
N GLY A 39 12.96 -9.34 7.29
CA GLY A 39 11.67 -9.99 7.12
C GLY A 39 10.45 -9.05 7.12
N LYS A 40 10.64 -7.72 7.20
CA LYS A 40 9.56 -6.74 7.07
C LYS A 40 9.43 -6.23 5.64
N SER A 41 8.21 -5.83 5.30
CA SER A 41 7.85 -5.16 4.04
C SER A 41 7.21 -3.82 4.36
N TYR A 42 7.61 -2.79 3.63
CA TYR A 42 7.16 -1.41 3.70
C TYR A 42 6.17 -1.08 2.58
N LYS A 43 5.49 -2.10 2.02
CA LYS A 43 4.38 -1.92 1.06
C LYS A 43 3.33 -0.92 1.56
N GLY A 44 2.57 -0.36 0.62
CA GLY A 44 1.52 0.62 0.91
C GLY A 44 0.56 0.19 2.00
N ARG A 45 0.32 1.04 3.01
CA ARG A 45 -0.66 0.80 4.08
C ARG A 45 -1.50 2.02 4.44
N GLY A 46 -2.70 1.74 4.92
CA GLY A 46 -3.64 2.74 5.40
C GLY A 46 -4.25 3.60 4.30
N PRO A 47 -5.02 4.63 4.69
CA PRO A 47 -5.78 5.48 3.75
C PRO A 47 -4.91 6.22 2.72
N ILE A 48 -3.69 6.58 3.10
CA ILE A 48 -2.75 7.31 2.24
C ILE A 48 -1.79 6.38 1.48
N GLN A 49 -1.83 5.07 1.75
CA GLN A 49 -0.89 4.09 1.20
C GLN A 49 0.59 4.47 1.42
N LEU A 50 0.99 4.67 2.68
CA LEU A 50 2.38 5.00 3.03
C LEU A 50 3.34 3.86 2.60
N SER A 51 4.44 4.23 1.94
CA SER A 51 5.55 3.37 1.52
C SER A 51 6.89 4.11 1.51
#